data_AF-A0A2U1YN04-F1
#
_entry.id   AF-A0A2U1YN04-F1
#
_cell.length_a   1.000
_cell.length_b   1.000
_cell.length_c   1.000
_cell.angle_alpha   90.00
_cell.angle_beta   90.00
_cell.angle_gamma   90.00
#
_symmetry.space_group_name_H-M   'P 1'
#
loop_
_entity.id
_entity.type
_entity.pdbx_description
1 polymer ?
#
loop_
_entity_poly.entity_id
_entity_poly.type
_entity_poly.pdbx_seq_one_letter_code
_entity_poly.pdbx_strand_id
1 'polypeptide(L)' 'MKKGIREMVNVFDGILADACVKQWDVEVTKRHSKLRFVRADGRPGMLVFPCTSSDHRAVKNASSTLRRLLAA' A
#
# COMPACT_ATOMS: atom_id res chain seq x y z
N MET A 1 -11.19 11.61 6.29
CA MET A 1 -10.66 10.25 5.99
C MET A 1 -11.34 9.22 6.89
N LYS A 2 -11.82 8.10 6.34
CA LYS A 2 -12.38 6.99 7.15
C LYS A 2 -11.27 6.34 7.98
N LYS A 3 -11.51 6.02 9.26
CA LYS A 3 -10.51 5.48 10.21
C LYS A 3 -9.67 4.32 9.64
N GLY A 4 -10.31 3.37 8.97
CA GLY A 4 -9.63 2.17 8.46
C GLY A 4 -8.53 2.45 7.42
N ILE A 5 -8.75 3.39 6.48
CA ILE A 5 -7.76 3.69 5.43
C ILE A 5 -6.46 4.21 6.06
N ARG A 6 -6.57 5.00 7.14
CA ARG A 6 -5.40 5.54 7.84
C ARG A 6 -4.54 4.44 8.46
N GLU A 7 -5.15 3.43 9.07
CA GLU A 7 -4.43 2.26 9.60
C GLU A 7 -3.70 1.50 8.50
N MET A 8 -4.36 1.29 7.36
CA MET A 8 -3.78 0.61 6.22
C MET A 8 -2.59 1.38 5.62
N VAL A 9 -2.71 2.70 5.53
CA VAL A 9 -1.63 3.59 5.08
C VAL A 9 -0.44 3.53 6.04
N ASN A 10 -0.67 3.54 7.36
CA ASN A 10 0.41 3.39 8.34
C ASN A 10 1.16 2.06 8.20
N VAL A 11 0.44 0.96 7.90
CA VAL A 11 1.07 -0.34 7.65
C VAL A 11 1.91 -0.31 6.37
N PHE A 12 1.42 0.34 5.31
CA PHE A 12 2.18 0.49 4.07
C PHE A 12 3.41 1.36 4.24
N ASP A 13 3.31 2.47 4.98
CA ASP A 13 4.42 3.36 5.27
C ASP A 13 5.61 2.58 5.87
N GLY A 14 5.36 1.75 6.89
CA GLY A 14 6.40 0.91 7.49
C GLY A 14 7.03 -0.10 6.52
N ILE A 15 6.23 -0.71 5.63
CA ILE A 15 6.73 -1.66 4.61
C ILE A 15 7.56 -0.94 3.54
N LEU A 16 7.12 0.23 3.10
CA LEU A 16 7.80 1.03 2.08
C LEU A 16 9.11 1.63 2.61
N ALA A 17 9.11 2.07 3.87
CA ALA A 17 10.31 2.53 4.56
C ALA A 17 11.36 1.41 4.67
N ASP A 18 10.95 0.20 5.06
CA ASP A 18 11.82 -0.99 5.11
C ASP A 18 12.44 -1.33 3.74
N ALA A 19 11.69 -1.09 2.66
CA ALA A 19 12.14 -1.30 1.28
C ALA A 19 12.85 -0.09 0.64
N CYS A 20 13.22 0.94 1.41
CA CYS A 20 13.89 2.16 0.91
C CYS A 20 13.11 2.92 -0.19
N VAL A 21 11.77 2.81 -0.19
CA VAL A 21 10.91 3.57 -1.10
C VAL A 21 10.83 5.02 -0.61
N LYS A 22 11.37 5.95 -1.40
CA LYS A 22 11.41 7.38 -1.04
C LYS A 22 10.18 8.17 -1.44
N GLN A 23 9.43 7.71 -2.44
CA GLN A 23 8.23 8.38 -2.93
C GLN A 23 7.10 7.38 -3.16
N TRP A 24 5.96 7.64 -2.53
CA TRP A 24 4.74 6.89 -2.72
C TRP A 24 3.51 7.78 -2.51
N ASP A 25 2.41 7.40 -3.12
CA ASP A 25 1.14 8.12 -3.11
C ASP A 25 -0.03 7.14 -3.02
N VAL A 26 -1.11 7.54 -2.34
CA VAL A 26 -2.33 6.73 -2.21
C VAL A 26 -3.52 7.47 -2.81
N GLU A 27 -4.07 6.88 -3.86
CA GLU A 27 -5.29 7.34 -4.51
C GLU A 27 -6.48 6.53 -4.02
N VAL A 28 -7.40 7.18 -3.30
CA VAL A 28 -8.62 6.55 -2.77
C VAL A 28 -9.79 6.91 -3.68
N THR A 29 -10.43 5.91 -4.31
CA THR A 29 -11.65 6.12 -5.10
C THR A 29 -12.90 5.63 -4.37
N LYS A 30 -14.08 5.69 -4.99
CA LYS A 30 -15.31 5.12 -4.39
C LYS A 30 -15.33 3.59 -4.37
N ARG A 31 -14.57 2.92 -5.25
CA ARG A 31 -14.57 1.45 -5.41
C ARG A 31 -13.33 0.78 -4.84
N HIS A 32 -12.15 1.34 -5.11
CA HIS A 32 -10.85 0.78 -4.72
C HIS A 32 -9.83 1.88 -4.42
N SER A 33 -8.85 1.55 -3.60
CA SER A 33 -7.70 2.39 -3.30
C SER A 33 -6.49 1.84 -4.06
N LYS A 34 -5.59 2.73 -4.45
CA LYS A 34 -4.36 2.40 -5.16
C LYS A 34 -3.19 3.02 -4.45
N LEU A 35 -2.17 2.22 -4.19
CA LEU A 35 -0.87 2.67 -3.71
C LEU A 35 0.08 2.68 -4.91
N ARG A 36 0.63 3.84 -5.23
CA ARG A 36 1.68 4.03 -6.23
C ARG A 36 2.97 4.30 -5.50
N PHE A 37 4.07 3.69 -5.93
CA PHE A 37 5.37 3.91 -5.31
C PHE A 37 6.50 3.80 -6.34
N VAL A 38 7.63 4.43 -6.06
CA VAL A 38 8.84 4.29 -6.86
C VAL A 38 9.88 3.55 -6.02
N ARG A 39 10.28 2.38 -6.49
CA ARG A 39 11.29 1.53 -5.84
C ARG A 39 12.66 2.21 -5.86
N ALA A 40 13.58 1.72 -5.02
CA ALA A 40 14.93 2.26 -4.94
C ALA A 40 15.72 2.18 -6.27
N ASP A 41 15.37 1.22 -7.13
CA ASP A 41 15.92 1.06 -8.49
C ASP A 41 15.28 1.99 -9.53
N GLY A 42 14.37 2.88 -9.12
CA GLY A 42 13.64 3.80 -9.99
C GLY A 42 12.44 3.16 -10.69
N ARG A 43 12.14 1.87 -10.47
CA ARG A 43 10.98 1.24 -11.12
C ARG A 43 9.67 1.61 -10.42
N PRO A 44 8.64 2.03 -11.18
CA PRO A 44 7.33 2.27 -10.60
C PRO A 44 6.66 0.95 -10.20
N GLY A 45 6.03 0.94 -9.04
CA GLY A 45 5.19 -0.13 -8.52
C GLY A 45 3.80 0.36 -8.21
N MET A 46 2.81 -0.52 -8.34
CA MET A 46 1.42 -0.22 -8.03
C MET A 46 0.75 -1.40 -7.32
N LEU A 47 -0.02 -1.10 -6.27
CA LEU A 47 -0.86 -2.05 -5.55
C LEU A 47 -2.29 -1.53 -5.49
N VAL A 48 -3.26 -2.36 -5.88
CA VAL A 48 -4.69 -2.07 -5.75
C VAL A 48 -5.25 -2.81 -4.54
N PHE A 49 -6.00 -2.11 -3.69
CA PHE A 49 -6.58 -2.67 -2.47
C PHE A 49 -7.99 -2.08 -2.21
N PRO A 50 -8.86 -2.77 -1.45
CA PRO A 50 -10.22 -2.28 -1.21
C PRO A 50 -10.25 -0.99 -0.39
N CYS A 51 -11.22 -0.11 -0.67
CA CYS A 51 -11.40 1.18 0.04
C CYS A 51 -11.87 1.05 1.49
N THR A 52 -12.24 -0.15 1.91
CA THR A 52 -12.71 -0.43 3.27
C THR A 52 -11.73 -1.37 3.94
N SER A 53 -11.03 -0.83 4.94
CA SER A 53 -10.11 -1.59 5.79
C SER A 53 -10.84 -2.34 6.92
N SER A 54 -12.17 -2.40 6.88
CA SER A 54 -12.99 -3.11 7.87
C SER A 54 -12.71 -4.62 7.90
N ASP A 55 -12.08 -5.16 6.86
CA ASP A 55 -11.67 -6.54 6.80
C ASP A 55 -10.16 -6.66 7.08
N HIS A 56 -9.82 -7.21 8.25
CA HIS A 56 -8.44 -7.43 8.67
C HIS A 56 -7.68 -8.36 7.70
N ARG A 57 -8.37 -9.24 6.95
CA ARG A 57 -7.74 -10.07 5.92
C ARG A 57 -7.35 -9.25 4.70
N ALA A 58 -8.18 -8.27 4.30
CA ALA A 58 -7.84 -7.37 3.19
C ALA A 58 -6.54 -6.60 3.45
N VAL A 59 -6.34 -6.11 4.69
CA VAL A 59 -5.09 -5.46 5.09
C VAL A 59 -3.92 -6.42 5.00
N LYS A 60 -4.02 -7.61 5.62
CA LYS A 60 -2.95 -8.63 5.57
C LYS A 60 -2.59 -9.06 4.16
N ASN A 61 -3.59 -9.29 3.30
CA ASN A 61 -3.39 -9.68 1.91
C ASN A 61 -2.67 -8.57 1.13
N ALA A 62 -3.11 -7.32 1.27
CA ALA A 62 -2.48 -6.19 0.59
C ALA A 62 -1.03 -5.99 1.07
N SER A 63 -0.76 -6.09 2.38
CA SER A 63 0.59 -6.03 2.95
C SER A 63 1.48 -7.16 2.44
N SER A 64 0.96 -8.38 2.37
CA SER A 64 1.70 -9.53 1.85
C SER A 64 2.02 -9.36 0.36
N THR A 65 1.08 -8.85 -0.43
CA THR A 65 1.31 -8.56 -1.85
C THR A 65 2.34 -7.45 -2.02
N LEU A 66 2.28 -6.40 -1.21
CA LEU A 66 3.24 -5.31 -1.25
C LEU A 66 4.68 -5.81 -1.00
N ARG A 67 4.88 -6.62 0.04
CA ARG A 67 6.19 -7.21 0.35
C ARG A 67 6.71 -8.07 -0.80
N ARG A 68 5.84 -8.86 -1.45
CA ARG A 68 6.23 -9.66 -2.63
C ARG A 68 6.64 -8.78 -3.82
N LEU A 69 5.92 -7.68 -4.07
CA LEU A 69 6.26 -6.74 -5.15
C LEU A 69 7.59 -6.03 -4.91
N LEU A 70 7.93 -5.75 -3.65
CA LEU A 70 9.19 -5.09 -3.28
C LEU A 70 10.38 -6.05 -3.28
N ALA A 71 10.15 -7.35 -3.06
CA ALA A 71 11.16 -8.40 -3.07
C ALA A 71 11.48 -8.96 -4.47
N ALA A 72 10.63 -8.71 -5.47
CA ALA A 72 10.80 -9.18 -6.86
C ALA A 72 11.76 -8.29 -7.66
#